data_AF-A0A7T4UJJ1-F1
#
_entry.id   AF-A0A7T4UJJ1-F1
#
_cell.length_a   1.000
_cell.length_b   1.000
_cell.length_c   1.000
_cell.angle_alpha   90.00
_cell.angle_beta   90.00
_cell.angle_gamma   90.00
#
_symmetry.space_group_name_H-M   'P 1'
#
loop_
_entity.id
_entity.type
_entity.pdbx_description
1 polymer ?
#
loop_
_entity_poly.entity_id
_entity_poly.type
_entity_poly.pdbx_seq_one_letter_code
_entity_poly.pdbx_strand_id
1 'polypeptide(L)'
;MTKGKPVLLRRVLWSLIVLDLLAIVGMRVGVSTLSTEINWVIIMTIYLTISLLFWILQDHKNKFIKVTTIILMLFTFFFGMSAGSIGALGTAFILGEYEAKMSKKIATSLTYTEFTLGNALNDYKGKRIEIAKKIAFFPVLQYLIVKKEYYDINAYAHELNVDYSQDKNILILSTWNNKDSENKLFPDTIVVK
;
A
#
# COMPACT_ATOMS: atom_id res chain seq x y z
N MET A 1 23.20 13.11 22.83
CA MET A 1 22.36 13.24 24.05
C MET A 1 21.69 11.93 24.53
N THR A 2 22.00 10.74 23.99
CA THR A 2 21.39 9.45 24.41
C THR A 2 22.34 8.48 25.15
N LYS A 3 23.62 8.83 25.34
CA LYS A 3 24.59 8.00 26.08
C LYS A 3 24.22 7.74 27.56
N GLY A 4 23.28 8.51 28.12
CA GLY A 4 22.86 8.40 29.53
C GLY A 4 21.68 7.47 29.83
N LYS A 5 20.95 6.93 28.82
CA LYS A 5 19.77 6.08 29.06
C LYS A 5 19.68 4.88 28.08
N PRO A 6 20.63 3.92 28.14
CA PRO A 6 20.69 2.79 27.20
C PRO A 6 19.45 1.88 27.26
N VAL A 7 18.77 1.81 28.41
CA VAL A 7 17.58 0.98 28.60
C VAL A 7 16.38 1.51 27.80
N LEU A 8 16.18 2.83 27.76
CA LEU A 8 15.10 3.44 26.99
C LEU A 8 15.31 3.27 25.49
N LEU A 9 16.53 3.51 25.01
CA LEU A 9 16.89 3.30 23.60
C LEU A 9 16.64 1.85 23.17
N ARG A 10 17.03 0.88 24.01
CA ARG A 10 16.81 -0.54 23.74
C ARG A 10 15.32 -0.90 23.71
N ARG A 11 14.50 -0.34 24.62
CA ARG A 11 13.04 -0.56 24.61
C ARG A 11 12.39 0.01 23.36
N VAL A 12 12.76 1.23 22.96
CA VAL A 12 12.26 1.87 21.72
C VAL A 12 12.64 1.03 20.50
N LEU A 13 13.89 0.60 20.41
CA LEU A 13 14.35 -0.25 19.30
C LEU A 13 13.56 -1.57 19.22
N TRP A 14 13.35 -2.25 20.35
CA TRP A 14 12.56 -3.48 20.38
C TRP A 14 11.10 -3.25 19.98
N SER A 15 10.48 -2.16 20.44
CA SER A 15 9.11 -1.84 20.03
C SER A 15 9.00 -1.58 18.52
N LEU A 16 10.00 -0.89 17.94
CA LEU A 16 10.03 -0.64 16.50
C LEU A 16 10.24 -1.93 15.71
N ILE A 17 11.16 -2.79 16.12
CA ILE A 17 11.37 -4.10 15.47
C ILE A 17 10.10 -4.95 15.48
N VAL A 18 9.39 -4.99 16.62
CA VAL A 18 8.12 -5.74 16.72
C VAL A 18 7.06 -5.15 15.80
N LEU A 19 6.94 -3.82 15.75
CA LEU A 19 6.02 -3.13 14.85
C LEU A 19 6.34 -3.42 13.37
N ASP A 20 7.60 -3.35 12.99
CA ASP A 20 8.06 -3.60 11.62
C ASP A 20 7.82 -5.06 11.21
N LEU A 21 8.05 -6.03 12.11
CA LEU A 21 7.73 -7.43 11.87
C LEU A 21 6.24 -7.66 11.68
N LEU A 22 5.40 -7.06 12.53
CA LEU A 22 3.94 -7.12 12.39
C LEU A 22 3.48 -6.49 11.07
N ALA A 23 4.09 -5.37 10.67
CA ALA A 23 3.81 -4.71 9.40
C ALA A 23 4.18 -5.61 8.21
N ILE A 24 5.37 -6.21 8.19
CA ILE A 24 5.83 -7.09 7.11
C ILE A 24 4.91 -8.31 7.00
N VAL A 25 4.58 -8.95 8.13
CA VAL A 25 3.65 -10.09 8.16
C VAL A 25 2.26 -9.67 7.70
N GLY A 26 1.76 -8.52 8.16
CA GLY A 26 0.46 -7.98 7.75
C GLY A 26 0.39 -7.75 6.24
N MET A 27 1.39 -7.06 5.67
CA MET A 27 1.47 -6.81 4.23
C MET A 27 1.52 -8.12 3.43
N ARG A 28 2.25 -9.14 3.91
CA ARG A 28 2.31 -10.46 3.25
C ARG A 28 0.98 -11.20 3.24
N VAL A 29 0.16 -11.01 4.26
CA VAL A 29 -1.18 -11.61 4.37
C VAL A 29 -2.24 -10.74 3.65
N GLY A 30 -1.84 -9.64 3.01
CA GLY A 30 -2.76 -8.72 2.32
C GLY A 30 -3.56 -7.83 3.27
N VAL A 31 -3.09 -7.68 4.52
CA VAL A 31 -3.63 -6.72 5.48
C VAL A 31 -3.03 -5.35 5.15
N SER A 32 -3.92 -4.40 4.86
CA SER A 32 -3.57 -3.00 4.65
C SER A 32 -4.31 -2.13 5.67
N THR A 33 -3.86 -0.90 5.83
CA THR A 33 -4.58 0.07 6.63
C THR A 33 -5.61 0.81 5.77
N LEU A 34 -6.66 1.32 6.42
CA LEU A 34 -7.72 2.11 5.76
C LEU A 34 -7.24 3.49 5.28
N SER A 35 -6.05 3.94 5.70
CA SER A 35 -5.54 5.29 5.46
C SER A 35 -4.13 5.23 4.88
N THR A 36 -3.94 5.92 3.76
CA THR A 36 -2.64 6.01 3.08
C THR A 36 -1.57 6.60 4.01
N GLU A 37 -1.95 7.54 4.87
CA GLU A 37 -1.10 8.18 5.86
C GLU A 37 -0.54 7.18 6.87
N ILE A 38 -1.36 6.24 7.35
CA ILE A 38 -0.91 5.21 8.30
C ILE A 38 0.08 4.25 7.61
N ASN A 39 -0.15 3.91 6.34
CA ASN A 39 0.81 3.13 5.56
C ASN A 39 2.18 3.85 5.47
N TRP A 40 2.18 5.16 5.24
CA TRP A 40 3.42 5.96 5.24
C TRP A 40 4.12 5.97 6.60
N VAL A 41 3.36 6.12 7.70
CA VAL A 41 3.92 6.06 9.06
C VAL A 41 4.61 4.71 9.32
N ILE A 42 3.99 3.60 8.91
CA ILE A 42 4.56 2.25 9.04
C ILE A 42 5.85 2.11 8.21
N ILE A 43 5.91 2.67 7.00
CA ILE A 43 7.14 2.64 6.20
C ILE A 43 8.24 3.46 6.88
N MET A 44 7.90 4.64 7.44
CA MET A 44 8.84 5.49 8.14
C MET A 44 9.41 4.84 9.41
N THR A 45 8.67 3.95 10.09
CA THR A 45 9.19 3.25 11.27
C THR A 45 10.33 2.31 10.88
N ILE A 46 10.25 1.63 9.73
CA ILE A 46 11.32 0.78 9.21
C ILE A 46 12.61 1.59 8.99
N TYR A 47 12.50 2.76 8.36
CA TYR A 47 13.64 3.66 8.15
C TYR A 47 14.26 4.14 9.46
N LEU A 48 13.41 4.46 10.45
CA LEU A 48 13.86 4.88 11.77
C LEU A 48 14.58 3.73 12.49
N THR A 49 14.08 2.49 12.42
CA THR A 49 14.71 1.30 13.00
C THR A 49 16.11 1.09 12.45
N ILE A 50 16.27 1.13 11.13
CA ILE A 50 17.57 0.97 10.46
C ILE A 50 18.54 2.07 10.88
N SER A 51 18.07 3.32 10.93
CA SER A 51 18.87 4.47 11.34
C SER A 51 19.34 4.34 12.80
N LEU A 52 18.47 3.88 13.70
CA LEU A 52 18.82 3.63 15.10
C LEU A 52 19.80 2.46 15.25
N LEU A 53 19.66 1.40 14.45
CA LEU A 53 20.59 0.28 14.44
C LEU A 53 22.00 0.74 14.03
N PHE A 54 22.13 1.52 12.95
CA PHE A 54 23.43 2.06 12.54
C PHE A 54 24.03 2.99 13.59
N TRP A 55 23.22 3.84 14.23
CA TRP A 55 23.71 4.68 15.33
C TRP A 55 24.26 3.84 16.49
N ILE A 56 23.58 2.77 16.89
CA ILE A 56 24.07 1.93 18.00
C ILE A 56 25.33 1.16 17.61
N LEU A 57 25.38 0.62 16.39
CA LEU A 57 26.45 -0.28 15.96
C LEU A 57 27.74 0.45 15.55
N GLN A 58 27.69 1.72 15.13
CA GLN A 58 28.90 2.47 14.75
C GLN A 58 29.84 2.75 15.95
N ASP A 59 29.29 2.77 17.17
CA ASP A 59 30.05 2.97 18.41
C ASP A 59 30.46 1.64 19.07
N HIS A 60 30.27 0.51 18.37
CA HIS A 60 30.60 -0.80 18.91
C HIS A 60 32.12 -0.96 19.14
N LYS A 61 32.50 -1.63 20.24
CA LYS A 61 33.91 -1.81 20.64
C LYS A 61 34.72 -2.62 19.61
N ASN A 62 34.07 -3.58 18.93
CA ASN A 62 34.71 -4.39 17.90
C ASN A 62 34.93 -3.57 16.62
N LYS A 63 36.20 -3.38 16.23
CA LYS A 63 36.62 -2.62 15.04
C LYS A 63 36.00 -3.18 13.75
N PHE A 64 35.84 -4.50 13.61
CA PHE A 64 35.24 -5.10 12.42
C PHE A 64 33.76 -4.73 12.28
N ILE A 65 33.00 -4.86 13.36
CA ILE A 65 31.57 -4.49 13.41
C ILE A 65 31.41 -2.99 13.13
N LYS A 66 32.27 -2.16 13.71
CA LYS A 66 32.25 -0.71 13.48
C LYS A 66 32.47 -0.37 12.00
N VAL A 67 33.52 -0.90 11.39
CA VAL A 67 33.86 -0.60 9.98
C VAL A 67 32.77 -1.11 9.04
N THR A 68 32.29 -2.33 9.22
CA THR A 68 31.19 -2.90 8.41
C THR A 68 29.90 -2.10 8.55
N THR A 69 29.57 -1.64 9.77
CA THR A 69 28.40 -0.78 10.01
C THR A 69 28.51 0.55 9.27
N ILE A 70 29.67 1.22 9.33
CA ILE A 70 29.88 2.50 8.64
C ILE A 70 29.74 2.31 7.12
N ILE A 71 30.31 1.23 6.57
CA ILE A 71 30.19 0.91 5.15
C ILE A 71 28.73 0.70 4.76
N LEU A 72 28.00 -0.15 5.51
CA LEU A 72 26.58 -0.41 5.27
C LEU A 72 25.74 0.86 5.38
N MET A 73 26.01 1.71 6.37
CA MET A 73 25.33 2.98 6.56
C MET A 73 25.49 3.88 5.33
N LEU A 74 26.72 4.03 4.82
CA LEU A 74 26.99 4.82 3.61
C LEU A 74 26.22 4.26 2.40
N PHE A 75 26.24 2.95 2.19
CA PHE A 75 25.49 2.32 1.11
C PHE A 75 23.99 2.53 1.25
N THR A 76 23.42 2.28 2.44
CA THR A 76 21.97 2.41 2.67
C THR A 76 21.48 3.84 2.42
N PHE A 77 22.20 4.86 2.92
CA PHE A 77 21.80 6.25 2.70
C PHE A 77 22.07 6.72 1.27
N PHE A 78 23.16 6.27 0.64
CA PHE A 78 23.43 6.57 -0.77
C PHE A 78 22.33 5.99 -1.67
N PHE A 79 22.05 4.69 -1.55
CA PHE A 79 20.96 4.05 -2.29
C PHE A 79 19.61 4.63 -1.93
N GLY A 80 19.36 4.97 -0.66
CA GLY A 80 18.13 5.63 -0.22
C GLY A 80 17.90 6.97 -0.91
N MET A 81 18.94 7.80 -1.03
CA MET A 81 18.85 9.07 -1.77
C MET A 81 18.70 8.85 -3.26
N SER A 82 19.47 7.93 -3.87
CA SER A 82 19.35 7.63 -5.30
C SER A 82 17.99 7.04 -5.65
N ALA A 83 17.48 6.10 -4.85
CA ALA A 83 16.16 5.51 -5.00
C ALA A 83 15.05 6.52 -4.70
N GLY A 84 15.26 7.48 -3.80
CA GLY A 84 14.33 8.60 -3.59
C GLY A 84 14.22 9.47 -4.85
N SER A 85 15.34 9.83 -5.47
CA SER A 85 15.38 10.65 -6.69
C SER A 85 14.83 9.89 -7.91
N ILE A 86 15.29 8.65 -8.14
CA ILE A 86 14.82 7.81 -9.24
C ILE A 86 13.37 7.38 -9.00
N GLY A 87 13.00 7.08 -7.76
CA GLY A 87 11.65 6.71 -7.36
C GLY A 87 10.67 7.87 -7.50
N ALA A 88 11.06 9.10 -7.18
CA ALA A 88 10.23 10.29 -7.43
C ALA A 88 10.00 10.52 -8.92
N LEU A 89 11.03 10.32 -9.76
CA LEU A 89 10.89 10.40 -11.21
C LEU A 89 10.07 9.22 -11.75
N GLY A 90 10.32 8.01 -11.28
CA GLY A 90 9.62 6.79 -11.69
C GLY A 90 8.14 6.82 -11.32
N THR A 91 7.82 7.24 -10.09
CA THR A 91 6.43 7.49 -9.65
C THR A 91 5.79 8.55 -10.53
N ALA A 92 6.47 9.64 -10.90
CA ALA A 92 5.93 10.62 -11.85
C ALA A 92 5.50 9.99 -13.19
N PHE A 93 6.21 8.97 -13.69
CA PHE A 93 5.87 8.27 -14.94
C PHE A 93 4.81 7.18 -14.78
N ILE A 94 4.64 6.59 -13.59
CA ILE A 94 3.72 5.45 -13.33
C ILE A 94 2.57 5.78 -12.37
N LEU A 95 2.45 7.03 -11.91
CA LEU A 95 1.49 7.52 -10.91
C LEU A 95 0.05 7.08 -11.19
N GLY A 96 -0.34 7.07 -12.47
CA GLY A 96 -1.67 6.64 -12.90
C GLY A 96 -2.04 5.21 -12.52
N GLU A 97 -1.07 4.32 -12.32
CA GLU A 97 -1.29 2.90 -12.02
C GLU A 97 -1.35 2.55 -10.53
N TYR A 98 -0.82 3.44 -9.69
CA TYR A 98 -0.66 3.21 -8.25
C TYR A 98 -1.54 4.11 -7.40
N GLU A 99 -2.04 5.22 -7.95
CA GLU A 99 -3.05 6.03 -7.29
C GLU A 99 -4.46 5.49 -7.54
N ALA A 100 -5.23 5.39 -6.46
CA ALA A 100 -6.63 5.03 -6.56
C ALA A 100 -7.39 6.18 -7.23
N LYS A 101 -8.03 5.90 -8.36
CA LYS A 101 -8.93 6.86 -9.03
C LYS A 101 -10.19 7.10 -8.19
N MET A 102 -10.68 6.06 -7.53
CA MET A 102 -11.84 6.13 -6.65
C MET A 102 -11.68 5.16 -5.49
N SER A 103 -12.08 5.57 -4.29
CA SER A 103 -12.30 4.66 -3.17
C SER A 103 -13.63 4.97 -2.51
N LYS A 104 -14.50 3.95 -2.39
CA LYS A 104 -15.86 4.08 -1.87
C LYS A 104 -16.14 2.98 -0.85
N LYS A 105 -16.71 3.36 0.30
CA LYS A 105 -17.28 2.40 1.25
C LYS A 105 -18.61 1.92 0.71
N ILE A 106 -18.76 0.61 0.48
CA ILE A 106 -20.00 0.04 -0.06
C ILE A 106 -20.83 -0.62 1.05
N ALA A 107 -20.17 -1.07 2.12
CA ALA A 107 -20.84 -1.52 3.33
C ALA A 107 -20.02 -1.12 4.56
N THR A 108 -20.60 -1.28 5.76
CA THR A 108 -19.93 -1.00 7.04
C THR A 108 -18.57 -1.69 7.18
N SER A 109 -18.42 -2.86 6.53
CA SER A 109 -17.19 -3.66 6.55
C SER A 109 -16.51 -3.81 5.19
N LEU A 110 -16.97 -3.16 4.11
CA LEU A 110 -16.42 -3.35 2.76
C LEU A 110 -16.03 -2.02 2.11
N THR A 111 -14.80 -1.97 1.64
CA THR A 111 -14.24 -0.85 0.88
C THR A 111 -13.93 -1.32 -0.53
N TYR A 112 -14.30 -0.51 -1.50
CA TYR A 112 -13.99 -0.71 -2.91
C TYR A 112 -13.03 0.37 -3.38
N THR A 113 -12.05 -0.05 -4.17
CA THR A 113 -11.02 0.84 -4.69
C THR A 113 -10.78 0.54 -6.17
N GLU A 114 -10.82 1.58 -7.00
CA GLU A 114 -10.47 1.54 -8.42
C GLU A 114 -9.08 2.11 -8.65
N PHE A 115 -8.28 1.41 -9.43
CA PHE A 115 -7.03 1.88 -9.97
C PHE A 115 -7.10 1.85 -11.49
N THR A 116 -6.55 2.87 -12.12
CA THR A 116 -6.32 2.84 -13.57
C THR A 116 -5.12 1.92 -13.83
N LEU A 117 -5.12 1.15 -14.91
CA LEU A 117 -3.94 0.45 -15.41
C LEU A 117 -3.59 1.13 -16.72
N GLY A 118 -2.31 1.43 -16.94
CA GLY A 118 -1.83 2.32 -17.98
C GLY A 118 -1.04 3.49 -17.44
N ASN A 119 0.10 3.77 -18.08
CA ASN A 119 0.97 4.87 -17.70
C ASN A 119 1.66 5.49 -18.93
N ALA A 120 2.52 6.48 -18.72
CA ALA A 120 3.20 7.18 -19.81
C ALA A 120 4.17 6.29 -20.62
N LEU A 121 4.53 5.12 -20.10
CA LEU A 121 5.46 4.16 -20.72
C LEU A 121 4.75 2.96 -21.36
N ASN A 122 3.53 2.64 -20.92
CA ASN A 122 2.73 1.53 -21.41
C ASN A 122 1.30 2.00 -21.71
N ASP A 123 0.89 1.93 -22.98
CA ASP A 123 -0.49 2.26 -23.43
C ASP A 123 -1.51 1.15 -23.09
N TYR A 124 -1.29 0.41 -21.99
CA TYR A 124 -2.27 -0.54 -21.49
C TYR A 124 -3.47 0.24 -20.98
N LYS A 125 -4.64 0.06 -21.58
CA LYS A 125 -5.88 0.71 -21.15
C LYS A 125 -6.71 -0.28 -20.37
N GLY A 126 -6.43 -0.39 -19.07
CA GLY A 126 -7.11 -1.33 -18.18
C GLY A 126 -7.55 -0.70 -16.87
N LYS A 127 -8.32 -1.43 -16.09
CA LYS A 127 -8.76 -1.00 -14.75
C LYS A 127 -8.58 -2.13 -13.77
N ARG A 128 -7.98 -1.86 -12.62
CA ARG A 128 -7.92 -2.79 -11.49
C ARG A 128 -8.94 -2.40 -10.44
N ILE A 129 -9.66 -3.38 -9.95
CA ILE A 129 -10.61 -3.25 -8.85
C ILE A 129 -10.12 -4.08 -7.68
N GLU A 130 -10.17 -3.47 -6.51
CA GLU A 130 -9.87 -4.12 -5.25
C GLU A 130 -11.05 -3.97 -4.28
N ILE A 131 -11.43 -5.08 -3.65
CA ILE A 131 -12.42 -5.09 -2.57
C ILE A 131 -11.69 -5.54 -1.32
N ALA A 132 -11.75 -4.73 -0.27
CA ALA A 132 -11.15 -5.01 1.02
C ALA A 132 -12.23 -5.10 2.10
N LYS A 133 -12.05 -6.04 3.04
CA LYS A 133 -12.93 -6.23 4.18
C LYS A 133 -12.28 -5.75 5.46
N LYS A 134 -12.99 -4.96 6.24
CA LYS A 134 -12.56 -4.46 7.55
C LYS A 134 -12.41 -5.60 8.55
N ILE A 135 -11.32 -5.59 9.34
CA ILE A 135 -11.12 -6.56 10.42
C ILE A 135 -11.95 -6.12 11.63
N ALA A 136 -12.83 -6.99 12.12
CA ALA A 136 -13.79 -6.66 13.18
C ALA A 136 -13.14 -6.14 14.47
N PHE A 137 -12.03 -6.75 14.89
CA PHE A 137 -11.31 -6.39 16.11
C PHE A 137 -10.36 -5.19 15.96
N PHE A 138 -9.99 -4.83 14.73
CA PHE A 138 -9.02 -3.77 14.45
C PHE A 138 -9.60 -2.81 13.41
N PRO A 139 -10.35 -1.77 13.82
CA PRO A 139 -11.14 -0.96 12.91
C PRO A 139 -10.33 -0.04 11.99
N VAL A 140 -9.01 -0.08 12.10
CA VAL A 140 -8.04 0.66 11.26
C VAL A 140 -7.47 -0.25 10.15
N LEU A 141 -7.65 -1.57 10.29
CA LEU A 141 -7.12 -2.57 9.38
C LEU A 141 -8.21 -3.16 8.49
N GLN A 142 -7.83 -3.48 7.27
CA GLN A 142 -8.63 -4.20 6.29
C GLN A 142 -7.77 -5.26 5.60
N TYR A 143 -8.39 -6.31 5.09
CA TYR A 143 -7.71 -7.32 4.30
C TYR A 143 -8.33 -7.41 2.91
N LEU A 144 -7.47 -7.55 1.90
CA LEU A 144 -7.91 -7.67 0.51
C LEU A 144 -8.62 -9.02 0.31
N ILE A 145 -9.86 -9.00 -0.19
CA ILE A 145 -10.64 -10.22 -0.48
C ILE A 145 -10.74 -10.49 -1.97
N VAL A 146 -10.80 -9.45 -2.80
CA VAL A 146 -10.90 -9.58 -4.25
C VAL A 146 -9.96 -8.60 -4.91
N LYS A 147 -9.21 -9.09 -5.90
CA LYS A 147 -8.46 -8.31 -6.86
C LYS A 147 -8.84 -8.79 -8.26
N LYS A 148 -9.40 -7.91 -9.08
CA LYS A 148 -9.71 -8.21 -10.49
C LYS A 148 -9.15 -7.12 -11.38
N GLU A 149 -8.62 -7.51 -12.52
CA GLU A 149 -8.07 -6.62 -13.53
C GLU A 149 -8.88 -6.79 -14.82
N TYR A 150 -9.29 -5.68 -15.41
CA TYR A 150 -10.08 -5.62 -16.63
C TYR A 150 -9.29 -4.89 -17.70
N TYR A 151 -9.12 -5.52 -18.85
CA TYR A 151 -8.48 -4.93 -20.03
C TYR A 151 -9.54 -4.64 -21.08
N ASP A 152 -10.57 -3.88 -20.69
CA ASP A 152 -11.70 -3.52 -21.54
C ASP A 152 -11.78 -1.99 -21.66
N ILE A 153 -11.87 -1.48 -22.89
CA ILE A 153 -11.88 -0.05 -23.19
C ILE A 153 -13.11 0.65 -22.60
N ASN A 154 -14.25 -0.04 -22.53
CA ASN A 154 -15.48 0.50 -21.96
C ASN A 154 -15.38 0.63 -20.45
N ALA A 155 -14.78 -0.38 -19.79
CA ALA A 155 -14.50 -0.35 -18.36
C ALA A 155 -13.40 0.68 -18.00
N TYR A 156 -12.44 0.90 -18.89
CA TYR A 156 -11.37 1.89 -18.74
C TYR A 156 -11.87 3.33 -18.89
N ALA A 157 -12.62 3.61 -19.96
CA ALA A 157 -13.02 4.96 -20.35
C ALA A 157 -14.05 5.60 -19.41
N HIS A 158 -14.81 4.79 -18.66
CA HIS A 158 -15.89 5.25 -17.80
C HIS A 158 -15.66 4.88 -16.33
N GLU A 159 -16.22 5.66 -15.41
CA GLU A 159 -16.32 5.26 -14.00
C GLU A 159 -17.27 4.07 -13.87
N LEU A 160 -16.94 3.10 -13.01
CA LEU A 160 -17.80 1.96 -12.79
C LEU A 160 -18.87 2.33 -11.77
N ASN A 161 -20.13 2.11 -12.15
CA ASN A 161 -21.22 2.11 -11.20
C ASN A 161 -21.19 0.79 -10.42
N VAL A 162 -21.15 0.91 -9.10
CA VAL A 162 -20.98 -0.20 -8.17
C VAL A 162 -22.22 -0.30 -7.29
N ASP A 163 -22.94 -1.39 -7.45
CA ASP A 163 -24.08 -1.75 -6.61
C ASP A 163 -23.78 -3.04 -5.83
N TYR A 164 -24.08 -3.04 -4.54
CA TYR A 164 -23.82 -4.17 -3.65
C TYR A 164 -25.12 -4.68 -3.05
N SER A 165 -25.47 -5.90 -3.41
CA SER A 165 -26.60 -6.61 -2.84
C SER A 165 -26.15 -7.37 -1.61
N GLN A 166 -26.51 -6.86 -0.42
CA GLN A 166 -26.19 -7.47 0.87
C GLN A 166 -26.76 -8.89 0.98
N ASP A 167 -28.00 -9.10 0.56
CA ASP A 167 -28.69 -10.39 0.65
C ASP A 167 -27.99 -11.51 -0.12
N LYS A 168 -27.38 -11.15 -1.26
CA LYS A 168 -26.71 -12.09 -2.17
C LYS A 168 -25.20 -12.11 -2.02
N ASN A 169 -24.62 -11.19 -1.24
CA ASN A 169 -23.18 -10.95 -1.16
C ASN A 169 -22.51 -10.83 -2.54
N ILE A 170 -23.15 -10.09 -3.44
CA ILE A 170 -22.63 -9.84 -4.79
C ILE A 170 -22.45 -8.35 -5.03
N LEU A 171 -21.37 -8.01 -5.73
CA LEU A 171 -21.06 -6.68 -6.20
C LEU A 171 -21.23 -6.65 -7.71
N ILE A 172 -22.15 -5.81 -8.18
CA ILE A 172 -22.49 -5.66 -9.59
C ILE A 172 -21.75 -4.43 -10.10
N LEU A 173 -20.96 -4.62 -11.14
CA LEU A 173 -20.20 -3.60 -11.82
C LEU A 173 -20.89 -3.29 -13.15
N SER A 174 -21.13 -2.00 -13.41
CA SER A 174 -21.68 -1.57 -14.68
C SER A 174 -21.08 -0.25 -15.16
N THR A 175 -20.87 -0.11 -16.47
CA THR A 175 -20.68 1.21 -17.10
C THR A 175 -21.96 1.62 -17.82
N TRP A 176 -22.29 2.91 -17.72
CA TRP A 176 -23.44 3.51 -18.37
C TRP A 176 -22.97 4.32 -19.56
N ASN A 177 -23.65 4.20 -20.70
CA ASN A 177 -23.43 5.12 -21.80
C ASN A 177 -24.18 6.41 -21.48
N ASN A 178 -23.49 7.56 -21.38
CA ASN A 178 -24.15 8.86 -21.14
C ASN A 178 -25.16 9.24 -22.24
N LYS A 179 -25.17 8.53 -23.38
CA LYS A 179 -26.13 8.71 -24.47
C LYS A 179 -27.33 7.76 -24.43
N ASP A 180 -27.28 6.68 -23.65
CA ASP A 180 -28.33 5.66 -23.63
C ASP A 180 -28.29 4.85 -22.31
N SER A 181 -29.18 5.17 -21.38
CA SER A 181 -29.19 4.59 -20.02
C SER A 181 -29.66 3.14 -19.95
N GLU A 182 -30.22 2.58 -21.04
CA GLU A 182 -30.71 1.19 -21.08
C GLU A 182 -29.65 0.20 -21.57
N ASN A 183 -28.57 0.66 -22.23
CA ASN A 183 -27.50 -0.19 -22.74
C ASN A 183 -26.28 -0.19 -21.81
N LYS A 184 -26.18 -1.21 -20.96
CA LYS A 184 -24.98 -1.48 -20.15
C LYS A 184 -23.83 -1.87 -21.08
N LEU A 185 -22.78 -1.06 -21.11
CA LEU A 185 -21.61 -1.28 -21.97
C LEU A 185 -20.64 -2.34 -21.41
N PHE A 186 -20.69 -2.58 -20.09
CA PHE A 186 -19.87 -3.58 -19.42
C PHE A 186 -20.59 -4.07 -18.16
N PRO A 187 -21.11 -5.31 -18.11
CA PRO A 187 -21.61 -5.91 -16.88
C PRO A 187 -20.64 -6.97 -16.32
N ASP A 188 -20.26 -6.86 -15.05
CA ASP A 188 -19.66 -7.97 -14.28
C ASP A 188 -20.33 -8.14 -12.92
N THR A 189 -20.31 -9.36 -12.38
CA THR A 189 -20.78 -9.66 -11.03
C THR A 189 -19.68 -10.38 -10.25
N ILE A 190 -19.30 -9.82 -9.12
CA ILE A 190 -18.28 -10.37 -8.23
C ILE A 190 -18.98 -10.92 -6.99
N VAL A 191 -18.75 -12.20 -6.69
CA VAL A 191 -19.18 -12.79 -5.42
C VAL A 191 -18.17 -12.41 -4.34
N VAL A 192 -18.64 -11.78 -3.28
CA VAL A 192 -17.84 -11.27 -2.16
C VAL A 192 -17.94 -12.28 -1.00
N LYS A 193 -16.91 -13.12 -0.83
CA LYS A 193 -16.83 -14.10 0.27
C LYS A 193 -15.85 -13.65 1.35
#